data_AF-A0A7M2WVE9-F1
#
_entry.id   AF-A0A7M2WVE9-F1
#
_cell.length_a   1.000
_cell.length_b   1.000
_cell.length_c   1.000
_cell.angle_alpha   90.00
_cell.angle_beta   90.00
_cell.angle_gamma   90.00
#
_symmetry.space_group_name_H-M   'P 1'
#
loop_
_entity.id
_entity.type
_entity.pdbx_description
1 polymer ?
#
loop_
_entity_poly.entity_id
_entity_poly.type
_entity_poly.pdbx_seq_one_letter_code
_entity_poly.pdbx_strand_id
1 'polypeptide(L)'
;MRNPITSIMIGTLLLSVVAAFAKDVTPKARERADALKADVTNFSLTLRYSGQQDKPYYTVTLTTAPAKESVPFDLHAQLTAAQATKLIDHLAVEGFLDAAIDQRTQDVKAPSGPLYTMTVNGAKHEWVEYLRFDLAMLKRLDAIRAQLDGEPGRAMQFLLDRMSGHRREWEKK
;
A
#
# COMPACT_ATOMS: atom_id res chain seq x y z
N MET A 1 66.61 -21.74 -17.46
CA MET A 1 66.24 -21.45 -16.05
C MET A 1 64.75 -21.15 -16.03
N ARG A 2 63.91 -22.13 -15.65
CA ARG A 2 63.16 -22.20 -14.38
C ARG A 2 62.19 -21.01 -14.13
N ASN A 3 60.98 -21.14 -14.73
CA ASN A 3 59.65 -21.20 -14.11
C ASN A 3 59.08 -20.09 -13.18
N PRO A 4 57.73 -20.02 -13.03
CA PRO A 4 56.91 -18.80 -13.19
C PRO A 4 56.20 -18.37 -11.90
N ILE A 5 55.42 -17.27 -11.95
CA ILE A 5 54.34 -17.03 -10.99
C ILE A 5 53.02 -16.84 -11.75
N THR A 6 52.28 -17.94 -11.78
CA THR A 6 50.84 -18.05 -11.98
C THR A 6 50.10 -17.16 -10.98
N SER A 7 49.28 -16.23 -11.45
CA SER A 7 48.31 -15.54 -10.59
C SER A 7 46.92 -15.67 -11.22
N ILE A 8 46.22 -16.72 -10.79
CA ILE A 8 44.80 -16.94 -11.06
C ILE A 8 44.04 -16.19 -9.97
N MET A 9 43.40 -15.09 -10.32
CA MET A 9 42.37 -14.45 -9.48
C MET A 9 41.01 -14.88 -10.00
N ILE A 10 40.48 -15.97 -9.43
CA ILE A 10 39.07 -16.35 -9.55
C ILE A 10 38.30 -15.44 -8.59
N GLY A 11 37.74 -14.35 -9.13
CA GLY A 11 36.77 -13.50 -8.44
C GLY A 11 35.37 -14.02 -8.69
N THR A 12 34.92 -15.03 -7.95
CA THR A 12 33.52 -15.45 -7.95
C THR A 12 32.71 -14.47 -7.12
N LEU A 13 32.10 -13.46 -7.75
CA LEU A 13 31.07 -12.66 -7.11
C LEU A 13 29.75 -13.44 -7.18
N LEU A 14 29.37 -14.05 -6.06
CA LEU A 14 28.02 -14.57 -5.85
C LEU A 14 27.05 -13.38 -5.78
N LEU A 15 26.36 -13.09 -6.89
CA LEU A 15 25.20 -12.22 -6.89
C LEU A 15 24.03 -13.02 -6.29
N SER A 16 23.75 -12.84 -5.01
CA SER A 16 22.57 -13.42 -4.35
C SER A 16 21.30 -12.79 -4.92
N VAL A 17 20.65 -13.49 -5.86
CA VAL A 17 19.31 -13.15 -6.34
C VAL A 17 18.31 -13.58 -5.26
N VAL A 18 17.89 -12.65 -4.40
CA VAL A 18 16.67 -12.84 -3.61
C VAL A 18 15.50 -12.52 -4.53
N ALA A 19 15.08 -13.50 -5.32
CA ALA A 19 13.80 -13.45 -6.02
C ALA A 19 12.71 -13.66 -4.98
N ALA A 20 12.16 -12.56 -4.43
CA ALA A 20 10.86 -12.63 -3.79
C ALA A 20 9.88 -13.16 -4.85
N PHE A 21 9.28 -14.32 -4.62
CA PHE A 21 8.26 -14.87 -5.50
C PHE A 21 7.12 -13.85 -5.58
N ALA A 22 7.09 -13.05 -6.64
CA ALA A 22 5.94 -12.25 -6.98
C ALA A 22 4.80 -13.25 -7.17
N LYS A 23 3.80 -13.21 -6.29
CA LYS A 23 2.60 -14.02 -6.45
C LYS A 23 1.99 -13.61 -7.78
N ASP A 24 1.74 -14.58 -8.66
CA ASP A 24 1.12 -14.30 -9.95
C ASP A 24 -0.20 -13.56 -9.71
N VAL A 25 -0.37 -12.43 -10.39
CA VAL A 25 -1.59 -11.63 -10.30
C VAL A 25 -2.75 -12.47 -10.82
N THR A 26 -3.71 -12.76 -9.94
CA THR A 26 -4.88 -13.57 -10.28
C THR A 26 -5.74 -12.88 -11.34
N PRO A 27 -6.55 -13.61 -12.12
CA PRO A 27 -7.49 -13.01 -13.07
C PRO A 27 -8.42 -11.98 -12.40
N LYS A 28 -8.90 -12.28 -11.19
CA LYS A 28 -9.75 -11.39 -10.39
C LYS A 28 -9.03 -10.08 -10.03
N ALA A 29 -7.79 -10.17 -9.55
CA ALA A 29 -7.01 -8.98 -9.22
C ALA A 29 -6.71 -8.12 -10.46
N ARG A 30 -6.45 -8.77 -11.60
CA ARG A 30 -6.23 -8.08 -12.89
C ARG A 30 -7.47 -7.32 -13.36
N GLU A 31 -8.63 -7.99 -13.37
CA GLU A 31 -9.90 -7.36 -13.75
C GLU A 31 -10.21 -6.14 -12.87
N ARG A 32 -10.02 -6.27 -11.56
CA ARG A 32 -10.21 -5.16 -10.62
C ARG A 32 -9.21 -4.03 -10.83
N ALA A 33 -7.95 -4.35 -11.13
CA ALA A 33 -6.93 -3.35 -11.46
C ALA A 33 -7.29 -2.59 -12.74
N ASP A 34 -7.73 -3.29 -13.79
CA ASP A 34 -8.18 -2.69 -15.05
C ASP A 34 -9.39 -1.78 -14.84
N ALA A 35 -10.34 -2.18 -13.98
CA ALA A 35 -11.48 -1.36 -13.61
C ALA A 35 -11.08 -0.04 -12.91
N LEU A 36 -10.04 -0.05 -12.07
CA LEU A 36 -9.53 1.20 -11.46
C LEU A 36 -8.78 2.06 -12.47
N LYS A 37 -8.02 1.42 -13.37
CA LYS A 37 -7.23 2.12 -14.39
C LYS A 37 -8.09 2.83 -15.43
N ALA A 38 -9.34 2.39 -15.62
CA ALA A 38 -10.31 3.06 -16.49
C ALA A 38 -10.54 4.54 -16.09
N ASP A 39 -10.41 4.87 -14.80
CA ASP A 39 -10.61 6.22 -14.25
C ASP A 39 -9.35 6.76 -13.55
N VAL A 40 -8.16 6.33 -14.00
CA VAL A 40 -6.88 6.56 -13.30
C VAL A 40 -6.53 8.04 -13.10
N THR A 41 -7.03 8.93 -13.96
CA THR A 41 -6.75 10.37 -13.88
C THR A 41 -7.43 11.05 -12.69
N ASN A 42 -8.49 10.44 -12.15
CA ASN A 42 -9.23 10.95 -11.00
C ASN A 42 -8.74 10.32 -9.68
N PHE A 43 -7.70 9.48 -9.72
CA PHE A 43 -7.27 8.71 -8.56
C PHE A 43 -6.59 9.58 -7.50
N SER A 44 -7.09 9.52 -6.27
CA SER A 44 -6.61 10.30 -5.13
C SER A 44 -6.42 9.44 -3.89
N LEU A 45 -5.59 9.95 -2.97
CA LEU A 45 -5.36 9.41 -1.64
C LEU A 45 -6.00 10.36 -0.62
N THR A 46 -6.80 9.79 0.27
CA THR A 46 -7.35 10.47 1.44
C THR A 46 -6.94 9.72 2.70
N LEU A 47 -6.37 10.44 3.66
CA LEU A 47 -6.17 9.97 5.02
C LEU A 47 -7.22 10.63 5.90
N ARG A 48 -8.24 9.87 6.27
CA ARG A 48 -9.33 10.38 7.11
C ARG A 48 -9.05 10.09 8.57
N TYR A 49 -9.06 11.10 9.40
CA TYR A 49 -8.93 10.92 10.84
C TYR A 49 -10.26 10.48 11.47
N SER A 50 -10.27 9.38 12.22
CA SER A 50 -11.50 8.81 12.80
C SER A 50 -11.46 8.67 14.35
N GLY A 51 -10.47 9.28 15.01
CA GLY A 51 -10.22 9.11 16.45
C GLY A 51 -10.45 10.34 17.33
N GLN A 52 -10.34 10.14 18.65
CA GLN A 52 -10.04 11.21 19.62
C GLN A 52 -8.59 11.66 19.40
N GLN A 53 -8.36 12.98 19.29
CA GLN A 53 -7.15 13.71 18.82
C GLN A 53 -5.75 13.13 19.19
N ASP A 54 -5.68 12.28 20.20
CA ASP A 54 -4.43 11.79 20.79
C ASP A 54 -3.93 10.46 20.18
N LYS A 55 -4.73 9.79 19.34
CA LYS A 55 -4.38 8.47 18.78
C LYS A 55 -4.33 8.47 17.25
N PRO A 56 -3.41 7.72 16.61
CA PRO A 56 -3.19 7.74 15.16
C PRO A 56 -4.21 6.87 14.39
N TYR A 57 -5.50 7.01 14.70
CA TYR A 57 -6.56 6.30 14.01
C TYR A 57 -6.94 7.04 12.74
N TYR A 58 -6.25 6.70 11.66
CA TYR A 58 -6.60 7.12 10.31
C TYR A 58 -7.26 5.96 9.56
N THR A 59 -8.03 6.30 8.55
CA THR A 59 -8.47 5.40 7.47
C THR A 59 -7.72 5.81 6.22
N VAL A 60 -7.14 4.84 5.50
CA VAL A 60 -6.53 5.08 4.19
C VAL A 60 -7.60 4.79 3.14
N THR A 61 -7.95 5.81 2.35
CA THR A 61 -8.88 5.67 1.24
C THR A 61 -8.20 6.07 -0.05
N LEU A 62 -8.20 5.16 -1.03
CA LEU A 62 -7.79 5.42 -2.40
C LEU A 62 -9.06 5.46 -3.25
N THR A 63 -9.24 6.45 -4.11
CA THR A 63 -10.51 6.61 -4.83
C THR A 63 -10.32 7.16 -6.23
N THR A 64 -10.98 6.57 -7.23
CA THR A 64 -11.14 7.19 -8.56
C THR A 64 -12.31 8.19 -8.61
N ALA A 65 -13.17 8.22 -7.60
CA ALA A 65 -14.25 9.21 -7.53
C ALA A 65 -13.67 10.61 -7.22
N PRO A 66 -14.25 11.69 -7.77
CA PRO A 66 -13.85 13.04 -7.42
C PRO A 66 -13.89 13.24 -5.91
N ALA A 67 -12.92 14.00 -5.39
CA ALA A 67 -12.83 14.30 -3.98
C ALA A 67 -14.18 14.86 -3.48
N LYS A 68 -14.80 14.16 -2.52
CA LYS A 68 -15.91 14.75 -1.76
C LYS A 68 -15.37 15.93 -0.97
N GLU A 69 -16.24 16.87 -0.58
CA GLU A 69 -15.85 18.01 0.25
C GLU A 69 -14.93 17.57 1.39
N SER A 70 -13.78 18.24 1.49
CA SER A 70 -12.76 17.94 2.48
C SER A 70 -13.32 18.18 3.86
N VAL A 71 -13.33 17.15 4.69
CA VAL A 71 -13.57 17.31 6.12
C VAL A 71 -12.34 18.02 6.71
N PRO A 72 -12.50 18.90 7.70
CA PRO A 72 -11.36 19.47 8.41
C PRO A 72 -10.43 18.36 8.92
N PHE A 73 -9.12 18.53 8.70
CA PHE A 73 -8.03 17.61 9.09
C PHE A 73 -7.88 16.33 8.26
N ASP A 74 -8.72 16.09 7.25
CA ASP A 74 -8.44 15.06 6.24
C ASP A 74 -7.22 15.50 5.42
N LEU A 75 -6.25 14.60 5.23
CA LEU A 75 -5.17 14.84 4.28
C LEU A 75 -5.57 14.26 2.94
N HIS A 76 -5.74 15.13 1.95
CA HIS A 76 -6.08 14.74 0.58
C HIS A 76 -4.90 15.03 -0.34
N ALA A 77 -4.55 14.08 -1.21
CA ALA A 77 -3.52 14.24 -2.20
C ALA A 77 -3.95 13.60 -3.52
N GLN A 78 -3.92 14.39 -4.60
CA GLN A 78 -4.18 13.88 -5.95
C GLN A 78 -2.96 13.10 -6.44
N LEU A 79 -3.17 11.91 -7.02
CA LEU A 79 -2.10 11.16 -7.67
C LEU A 79 -2.05 11.52 -9.15
N THR A 80 -0.85 11.57 -9.70
CA THR A 80 -0.69 11.54 -11.16
C THR A 80 -1.13 10.17 -11.71
N ALA A 81 -1.54 10.12 -12.98
CA ALA A 81 -1.94 8.86 -13.61
C ALA A 81 -0.85 7.77 -13.54
N ALA A 82 0.43 8.17 -13.62
CA ALA A 82 1.56 7.26 -13.50
C ALA A 82 1.69 6.68 -12.07
N GLN A 83 1.59 7.53 -11.04
CA GLN A 83 1.62 7.09 -9.64
C GLN A 83 0.42 6.20 -9.31
N ALA A 84 -0.78 6.59 -9.76
CA ALA A 84 -1.99 5.82 -9.57
C ALA A 84 -1.89 4.44 -10.23
N THR A 85 -1.43 4.36 -11.48
CA THR A 85 -1.17 3.09 -12.17
C THR A 85 -0.20 2.21 -11.38
N LYS A 86 0.94 2.78 -10.94
CA LYS A 86 1.95 2.05 -10.16
C LYS A 86 1.39 1.51 -8.85
N LEU A 87 0.58 2.31 -8.14
CA LEU A 87 -0.05 1.89 -6.90
C LEU A 87 -1.11 0.81 -7.13
N ILE A 88 -1.94 0.93 -8.18
CA ILE A 88 -2.93 -0.10 -8.55
C ILE A 88 -2.23 -1.43 -8.87
N ASP A 89 -1.14 -1.40 -9.63
CA ASP A 89 -0.35 -2.59 -9.95
C ASP A 89 0.25 -3.22 -8.69
N HIS A 90 0.76 -2.40 -7.78
CA HIS A 90 1.24 -2.87 -6.49
C HIS A 90 0.13 -3.59 -5.70
N LEU A 91 -1.05 -2.97 -5.56
CA LEU A 91 -2.21 -3.55 -4.86
C LEU A 91 -2.70 -4.87 -5.48
N ALA A 92 -2.55 -5.02 -6.79
CA ALA A 92 -2.84 -6.27 -7.49
C ALA A 92 -1.84 -7.37 -7.10
N VAL A 93 -0.55 -7.05 -7.12
CA VAL A 93 0.54 -7.99 -6.82
C VAL A 93 0.57 -8.39 -5.34
N GLU A 94 0.36 -7.45 -4.42
CA GLU A 94 0.37 -7.74 -2.97
C GLU A 94 -0.92 -8.43 -2.48
N GLY A 95 -1.90 -8.62 -3.37
CA GLY A 95 -3.09 -9.42 -3.12
C GLY A 95 -4.28 -8.67 -2.52
N PHE A 96 -4.20 -7.35 -2.31
CA PHE A 96 -5.35 -6.56 -1.86
C PHE A 96 -6.52 -6.71 -2.83
N LEU A 97 -6.29 -6.50 -4.14
CA LEU A 97 -7.38 -6.58 -5.12
C LEU A 97 -7.96 -7.99 -5.25
N ASP A 98 -7.24 -9.03 -4.84
CA ASP A 98 -7.75 -10.39 -4.81
C ASP A 98 -8.64 -10.64 -3.57
N ALA A 99 -8.14 -10.23 -2.39
CA ALA A 99 -8.74 -10.52 -1.09
C ALA A 99 -9.83 -9.54 -0.65
N ALA A 100 -9.82 -8.30 -1.13
CA ALA A 100 -10.71 -7.25 -0.65
C ALA A 100 -12.18 -7.57 -0.89
N ILE A 101 -12.99 -7.24 0.11
CA ILE A 101 -14.43 -7.43 0.15
C ILE A 101 -15.09 -6.30 -0.64
N ASP A 102 -16.01 -6.61 -1.54
CA ASP A 102 -16.81 -5.58 -2.20
C ASP A 102 -18.03 -5.23 -1.35
N GLN A 103 -17.92 -4.16 -0.56
CA GLN A 103 -18.95 -3.76 0.42
C GLN A 103 -20.30 -3.41 -0.24
N ARG A 104 -20.33 -3.12 -1.54
CA ARG A 104 -21.59 -2.84 -2.25
C ARG A 104 -22.43 -4.11 -2.46
N THR A 105 -21.79 -5.28 -2.38
CA THR A 105 -22.42 -6.57 -2.67
C THR A 105 -22.37 -7.54 -1.49
N GLN A 106 -21.52 -7.28 -0.51
CA GLN A 106 -21.31 -8.14 0.64
C GLN A 106 -21.44 -7.33 1.93
N ASP A 107 -22.40 -7.71 2.76
CA ASP A 107 -22.52 -7.17 4.12
C ASP A 107 -21.62 -7.98 5.05
N VAL A 108 -20.43 -7.44 5.33
CA VAL A 108 -19.44 -8.08 6.21
C VAL A 108 -19.19 -7.20 7.42
N LYS A 109 -19.51 -7.73 8.59
CA LYS A 109 -19.21 -7.09 9.87
C LYS A 109 -17.70 -7.02 10.09
N ALA A 110 -17.22 -5.84 10.49
CA ALA A 110 -15.82 -5.66 10.85
C ALA A 110 -15.42 -6.61 12.00
N PRO A 111 -14.22 -7.21 11.97
CA PRO A 111 -13.68 -8.00 13.08
C PRO A 111 -13.69 -7.23 14.41
N SER A 112 -13.73 -7.94 15.53
CA SER A 112 -13.55 -7.31 16.85
C SER A 112 -12.08 -6.95 17.10
N GLY A 113 -11.87 -5.84 17.82
CA GLY A 113 -10.53 -5.36 18.20
C GLY A 113 -10.01 -4.18 17.38
N PRO A 114 -8.78 -3.73 17.65
CA PRO A 114 -8.17 -2.61 16.92
C PRO A 114 -7.83 -3.04 15.49
N LEU A 115 -8.37 -2.30 14.53
CA LEU A 115 -8.19 -2.53 13.12
C LEU A 115 -7.93 -1.22 12.39
N TYR A 116 -7.24 -1.34 11.26
CA TYR A 116 -7.04 -0.28 10.31
C TYR A 116 -7.83 -0.63 9.06
N THR A 117 -8.61 0.31 8.54
CA THR A 117 -9.40 0.09 7.33
C THR A 117 -8.67 0.68 6.14
N MET A 118 -8.48 -0.14 5.11
CA MET A 118 -8.05 0.31 3.79
C MET A 118 -9.21 0.15 2.81
N THR A 119 -9.57 1.26 2.16
CA THR A 119 -10.66 1.28 1.17
C THR A 119 -10.11 1.71 -0.18
N VAL A 120 -10.48 0.99 -1.24
CA VAL A 120 -10.21 1.36 -2.63
C VAL A 120 -11.53 1.47 -3.38
N ASN A 121 -11.86 2.68 -3.80
CA ASN A 121 -13.09 2.99 -4.52
C ASN A 121 -12.83 3.12 -6.02
N GLY A 122 -13.59 2.37 -6.80
CA GLY A 122 -13.78 2.59 -8.23
C GLY A 122 -15.14 3.24 -8.50
N ALA A 123 -15.47 3.54 -9.76
CA ALA A 123 -16.76 4.13 -10.11
C ALA A 123 -17.97 3.28 -9.66
N LYS A 124 -17.83 1.95 -9.69
CA LYS A 124 -18.90 0.98 -9.36
C LYS A 124 -18.55 0.08 -8.18
N HIS A 125 -17.41 0.28 -7.54
CA HIS A 125 -16.88 -0.65 -6.55
C HIS A 125 -16.39 0.07 -5.30
N GLU A 126 -16.59 -0.57 -4.16
CA GLU A 126 -16.01 -0.15 -2.88
C GLU A 126 -15.36 -1.38 -2.25
N TRP A 127 -14.05 -1.51 -2.46
CA TRP A 127 -13.28 -2.63 -1.95
C TRP A 127 -12.65 -2.28 -0.62
N VAL A 128 -12.90 -3.09 0.39
CA VAL A 128 -12.38 -2.90 1.74
C VAL A 128 -11.50 -4.07 2.15
N GLU A 129 -10.46 -3.77 2.92
CA GLU A 129 -9.75 -4.74 3.73
C GLU A 129 -9.60 -4.22 5.16
N TYR A 130 -9.87 -5.09 6.14
CA TYR A 130 -9.63 -4.83 7.54
C TYR A 130 -8.25 -5.38 7.91
N LEU A 131 -7.30 -4.47 8.09
CA LEU A 131 -5.94 -4.82 8.48
C LEU A 131 -5.86 -4.89 10.01
N ARG A 132 -5.26 -5.95 10.53
CA ARG A 132 -4.97 -6.02 11.97
C ARG A 132 -4.00 -4.90 12.34
N PHE A 133 -4.18 -4.33 13.53
CA PHE A 133 -3.33 -3.25 14.02
C PHE A 133 -1.99 -3.80 14.55
N ASP A 134 -1.13 -4.24 13.63
CA ASP A 134 0.14 -4.92 13.90
C ASP A 134 1.25 -4.52 12.90
N LEU A 135 2.43 -5.14 13.03
CA LEU A 135 3.59 -4.87 12.18
C LEU A 135 3.35 -5.19 10.70
N ALA A 136 2.49 -6.16 10.38
CA ALA A 136 2.21 -6.52 8.99
C ALA A 136 1.46 -5.37 8.29
N MET A 137 0.51 -4.74 8.99
CA MET A 137 -0.15 -3.53 8.50
C MET A 137 0.84 -2.40 8.25
N LEU A 138 1.79 -2.13 9.15
CA LEU A 138 2.80 -1.08 8.92
C LEU A 138 3.69 -1.35 7.72
N LYS A 139 4.14 -2.59 7.54
CA LYS A 139 4.95 -2.98 6.38
C LYS A 139 4.19 -2.78 5.06
N ARG A 140 2.87 -3.03 5.05
CA ARG A 140 2.02 -2.74 3.89
C ARG A 140 1.92 -1.23 3.64
N LEU A 141 1.72 -0.41 4.68
CA LEU A 141 1.70 1.05 4.52
C LEU A 141 3.05 1.61 4.04
N ASP A 142 4.18 1.03 4.48
CA ASP A 142 5.51 1.36 3.95
C ASP A 142 5.63 1.06 2.45
N ALA A 143 5.15 -0.10 2.02
CA ALA A 143 5.17 -0.52 0.63
C ALA A 143 4.33 0.39 -0.27
N ILE A 144 3.15 0.81 0.21
CA ILE A 144 2.30 1.83 -0.43
C ILE A 144 3.02 3.16 -0.51
N ARG A 145 3.60 3.64 0.60
CA ARG A 145 4.37 4.89 0.61
C ARG A 145 5.51 4.87 -0.42
N ALA A 146 6.19 3.74 -0.60
CA ALA A 146 7.27 3.61 -1.58
C ALA A 146 6.81 3.71 -3.04
N GLN A 147 5.49 3.63 -3.30
CA GLN A 147 4.92 3.87 -4.62
C GLN A 147 4.58 5.34 -4.88
N LEU A 148 4.73 6.21 -3.87
CA LEU A 148 4.22 7.56 -3.87
C LEU A 148 5.35 8.58 -3.72
N ASP A 149 5.31 9.59 -4.59
CA ASP A 149 6.23 10.72 -4.58
C ASP A 149 5.45 12.02 -4.30
N GLY A 150 6.17 13.11 -4.02
CA GLY A 150 5.56 14.42 -3.86
C GLY A 150 4.57 14.49 -2.69
N GLU A 151 3.45 15.16 -2.90
CA GLU A 151 2.43 15.36 -1.88
C GLU A 151 1.80 14.05 -1.36
N PRO A 152 1.35 13.10 -2.21
CA PRO A 152 0.85 11.80 -1.73
C PRO A 152 1.87 11.05 -0.87
N GLY A 153 3.15 11.06 -1.28
CA GLY A 153 4.23 10.44 -0.52
C GLY A 153 4.45 11.09 0.85
N ARG A 154 4.38 12.43 0.93
CA ARG A 154 4.46 13.17 2.20
C ARG A 154 3.27 12.89 3.11
N ALA A 155 2.05 12.81 2.58
CA ALA A 155 0.85 12.47 3.35
C ALA A 155 0.98 11.08 3.98
N MET A 156 1.40 10.08 3.20
CA MET A 156 1.68 8.74 3.74
C MET A 156 2.82 8.73 4.75
N GLN A 157 3.90 9.49 4.51
CA GLN A 157 5.01 9.59 5.47
C GLN A 157 4.53 10.18 6.80
N PHE A 158 3.71 11.22 6.77
CA PHE A 158 3.12 11.81 7.98
C PHE A 158 2.35 10.76 8.79
N LEU A 159 1.52 9.93 8.16
CA LEU A 159 0.84 8.83 8.82
C LEU A 159 1.83 7.84 9.47
N LEU A 160 2.85 7.42 8.72
CA LEU A 160 3.86 6.49 9.21
C LEU A 160 4.65 7.05 10.40
N ASP A 161 4.96 8.35 10.40
CA ASP A 161 5.66 9.03 11.50
C ASP A 161 4.82 9.04 12.78
N ARG A 162 3.50 9.25 12.66
CA ARG A 162 2.54 9.15 13.78
C ARG A 162 2.47 7.74 14.35
N MET A 163 2.80 6.73 13.56
CA MET A 163 2.83 5.32 13.93
C MET A 163 4.21 4.82 14.43
N SER A 164 5.23 5.68 14.43
CA SER A 164 6.61 5.31 14.78
C SER A 164 6.77 4.72 16.20
N GLY A 165 5.94 5.15 17.15
CA GLY A 165 5.87 4.58 18.49
C GLY A 165 5.49 3.09 18.45
N HIS A 166 4.37 2.76 17.80
CA HIS A 166 3.90 1.39 17.63
C HIS A 166 4.89 0.53 16.85
N ARG A 167 5.52 1.08 15.81
CA ARG A 167 6.58 0.38 15.05
C ARG A 167 7.68 -0.14 15.97
N ARG A 168 8.25 0.74 16.80
CA ARG A 168 9.33 0.38 17.73
C ARG A 168 8.92 -0.67 18.74
N GLU A 169 7.65 -0.70 19.14
CA GLU A 169 7.12 -1.71 20.06
C GLU A 169 6.95 -3.06 19.38
N TRP A 170 6.47 -3.07 18.14
CA TRP A 170 6.18 -4.31 17.42
C TRP A 170 7.41 -4.96 16.80
N GLU A 171 8.43 -4.18 16.42
CA GLU A 171 9.70 -4.73 15.93
C GLU A 171 10.54 -5.43 17.02
N LYS A 172 10.22 -5.19 18.30
CA LYS A 172 10.88 -5.85 19.44
C LYS A 172 10.27 -7.20 19.83
N LYS A 173 9.11 -7.53 19.28
CA LYS A 173 8.37 -8.77 19.56
C LYS A 173 8.75 -9.84 18.56
#